data_AF-A0AAJ0NI83-F1
#
_entry.id   AF-A0AAJ0NI83-F1
#
_cell.length_a   1.000
_cell.length_b   1.000
_cell.length_c   1.000
_cell.angle_alpha   90.00
_cell.angle_beta   90.00
_cell.angle_gamma   90.00
#
_symmetry.space_group_name_H-M   'P 1'
#
loop_
_entity.id
_entity.type
_entity.pdbx_description
1 polymer ?
#
loop_
_entity_poly.entity_id
_entity_poly.type
_entity_poly.pdbx_seq_one_letter_code
_entity_poly.pdbx_strand_id
1 'polypeptide(L)'
;MNRKKSQEKRELKNAAEKLLVDYELRNRGKDNLDKVSHNLQKMDKNVDQQIEMKKDLLNSLKARRNSIHEESKIKKDFLENELRNKLRSGQSYTAKELELINVNQINTIDIDRDDFDSVEYNKEFAEKENINLDSPFLNLYSKNEQVKVAEQMIQKFDLLKLDSDDYLFATSAGLIAGFVDTIFVGTIGKGKDASRLQNMVDKGTEKLVKKYALHEKIAELNKQKNNANSQQAIDDINSKIKNLKENKANIDLKSSISQLENNHRVGYDASKSTNIEGMTGMSPDNHHLLSIAHEPSLLGLIVGIKDQLTSTSTFMTKEGKVINVVSQNKNKELTGNIFEQIIQATDNWFGHIMSDISGSSGSKGRGSGLPVPGWSSLQKLQFGNVKLKTNKTDTYTFAQVSEWMFKNGYDVRAFTAELIPVLIYETLIRLYWIYKQLLYYGRSLKDSFPIANNRELARLLLIGGSTFSSIDVTHGLIKSGKKGGVQPQGIATFIMTVNKPGLIDLGFRSYQNVRLELEHRKTVERILDEDIVLEYNRIMSSEKIFE
;
A
#
# COMPACT_ATOMS: atom_id res chain seq x y z
N MET A 1 -4.37 29.51 -12.15
CA MET A 1 -3.33 30.40 -12.72
C MET A 1 -3.99 31.41 -13.65
N ASN A 2 -3.63 32.70 -13.57
CA ASN A 2 -4.13 33.72 -14.51
C ASN A 2 -3.47 33.53 -15.89
N ARG A 3 -4.15 33.89 -17.00
CA ARG A 3 -3.64 33.70 -18.39
C ARG A 3 -2.25 34.28 -18.59
N LYS A 4 -1.98 35.45 -17.99
CA LYS A 4 -0.67 36.12 -18.03
C LYS A 4 0.47 35.26 -17.48
N LYS A 5 0.29 34.65 -16.28
CA LYS A 5 1.28 33.76 -15.66
C LYS A 5 1.55 32.49 -16.49
N SER A 6 0.52 31.99 -17.19
CA SER A 6 0.68 30.81 -18.06
C SER A 6 1.50 31.12 -19.30
N GLN A 7 1.40 32.35 -19.82
CA GLN A 7 2.17 32.78 -20.98
C GLN A 7 3.65 32.98 -20.61
N GLU A 8 3.92 33.69 -19.51
CA GLU A 8 5.27 33.90 -18.97
C GLU A 8 6.02 32.58 -18.74
N LYS A 9 5.34 31.56 -18.18
CA LYS A 9 5.89 30.21 -18.00
C LYS A 9 6.29 29.54 -19.31
N ARG A 10 5.46 29.68 -20.35
CA ARG A 10 5.73 29.07 -21.66
C ARG A 10 6.94 29.72 -22.34
N GLU A 11 7.03 31.05 -22.26
CA GLU A 11 8.17 31.81 -22.80
C GLU A 11 9.48 31.42 -22.11
N LEU A 12 9.46 31.29 -20.78
CA LEU A 12 10.59 30.79 -19.98
C LEU A 12 11.06 29.40 -20.40
N LYS A 13 10.12 28.46 -20.55
CA LYS A 13 10.44 27.08 -20.95
C LYS A 13 11.10 27.06 -22.32
N ASN A 14 10.53 27.80 -23.27
CA ASN A 14 11.06 27.90 -24.63
C ASN A 14 12.47 28.51 -24.65
N ALA A 15 12.72 29.54 -23.82
CA ALA A 15 14.06 30.13 -23.70
C ALA A 15 15.09 29.14 -23.11
N ALA A 16 14.70 28.37 -22.10
CA ALA A 16 15.57 27.36 -21.50
C ALA A 16 15.87 26.20 -22.47
N GLU A 17 14.89 25.77 -23.28
CA GLU A 17 15.09 24.77 -24.33
C GLU A 17 16.14 25.23 -25.36
N LYS A 18 16.11 26.50 -25.78
CA LYS A 18 17.11 27.10 -26.68
C LYS A 18 18.49 27.14 -26.05
N LEU A 19 18.59 27.70 -24.85
CA LEU A 19 19.85 27.79 -24.11
C LEU A 19 20.49 26.42 -23.87
N LEU A 20 19.69 25.38 -23.65
CA LEU A 20 20.22 24.03 -23.44
C LEU A 20 20.88 23.47 -24.70
N VAL A 21 20.28 23.67 -25.87
CA VAL A 21 20.86 23.24 -27.14
C VAL A 21 22.20 23.96 -27.38
N ASP A 22 22.23 25.28 -27.17
CA ASP A 22 23.47 26.07 -27.28
C ASP A 22 24.54 25.62 -26.29
N TYR A 23 24.15 25.36 -25.05
CA TYR A 23 25.04 24.87 -23.99
C TYR A 23 25.68 23.52 -24.36
N GLU A 24 24.89 22.60 -24.90
CA GLU A 24 25.36 21.27 -25.30
C GLU A 24 26.28 21.34 -26.53
N LEU A 25 25.95 22.16 -27.52
CA LEU A 25 26.82 22.42 -28.67
C LEU A 25 28.17 23.01 -28.24
N ARG A 26 28.15 23.98 -27.32
CA ARG A 26 29.37 24.57 -26.76
C ARG A 26 30.22 23.54 -26.02
N ASN A 27 29.60 22.66 -25.23
CA ASN A 27 30.32 21.60 -24.51
C ASN A 27 30.97 20.59 -25.45
N ARG A 28 30.23 20.12 -26.46
CA ARG A 28 30.78 19.24 -27.51
C ARG A 28 31.95 19.92 -28.23
N GLY A 29 31.81 21.21 -28.56
CA GLY A 29 32.86 22.01 -29.20
C GLY A 29 34.12 22.11 -28.34
N LYS A 30 33.95 22.37 -27.04
CA LYS A 30 35.05 22.43 -26.07
C LYS A 30 35.78 21.08 -25.95
N ASP A 31 35.05 19.98 -25.81
CA ASP A 31 35.63 18.63 -25.74
C ASP A 31 36.46 18.30 -26.99
N ASN A 32 35.95 18.66 -28.17
CA ASN A 32 36.72 18.52 -29.42
C ASN A 32 37.98 19.38 -29.42
N LEU A 33 37.93 20.63 -28.95
CA LEU A 33 39.12 21.49 -28.84
C LEU A 33 40.15 20.90 -27.87
N ASP A 34 39.71 20.34 -26.74
CA ASP A 34 40.59 19.69 -25.77
C ASP A 34 41.27 18.45 -26.38
N LYS A 35 40.54 17.64 -27.16
CA LYS A 35 41.09 16.49 -27.92
C LYS A 35 42.09 16.93 -28.99
N VAL A 36 41.78 17.98 -29.75
CA VAL A 36 42.69 18.55 -30.75
C VAL A 36 43.96 19.08 -30.07
N SER A 37 43.82 19.81 -28.96
CA SER A 37 44.95 20.31 -28.17
C SER A 37 45.85 19.17 -27.68
N HIS A 38 45.25 18.09 -27.16
CA HIS A 38 45.98 16.89 -26.77
C HIS A 38 46.74 16.25 -27.94
N ASN A 39 46.08 16.09 -29.08
CA ASN A 39 46.69 15.53 -30.30
C ASN A 39 47.86 16.41 -30.79
N LEU A 40 47.70 17.73 -30.79
CA LEU A 40 48.75 18.68 -31.14
C LEU A 40 49.95 18.56 -30.19
N GLN A 41 49.73 18.47 -28.88
CA GLN A 41 50.81 18.25 -27.91
C GLN A 41 51.55 16.93 -28.13
N LYS A 42 50.83 15.87 -28.53
CA LYS A 42 51.44 14.56 -28.81
C LYS A 42 52.26 14.59 -30.11
N MET A 43 51.78 15.29 -31.13
CA MET A 43 52.50 15.52 -32.38
C MET A 43 53.75 16.37 -32.16
N ASP A 44 53.63 17.47 -31.40
CA ASP A 44 54.72 18.38 -31.06
C ASP A 44 55.86 17.64 -30.34
N LYS A 45 55.53 16.87 -29.29
CA LYS A 45 56.50 16.00 -28.59
C LYS A 45 57.19 14.99 -29.53
N ASN A 46 56.46 14.43 -30.49
CA ASN A 46 57.04 13.50 -31.45
C ASN A 46 58.03 14.20 -32.40
N VAL A 47 57.67 15.38 -32.89
CA VAL A 47 58.54 16.21 -33.74
C VAL A 47 59.82 16.59 -32.99
N ASP A 48 59.70 17.04 -31.74
CA ASP A 48 60.85 17.36 -30.89
C ASP A 48 61.79 16.17 -30.69
N GLN A 49 61.24 14.99 -30.37
CA GLN A 49 62.02 13.76 -30.24
C GLN A 49 62.73 13.38 -31.55
N GLN A 50 62.07 13.53 -32.69
CA GLN A 50 62.71 13.29 -33.99
C GLN A 50 63.84 14.28 -34.28
N ILE A 51 63.67 15.56 -33.90
CA ILE A 51 64.70 16.59 -34.06
C ILE A 51 65.91 16.27 -33.18
N GLU A 52 65.69 15.93 -31.91
CA GLU A 52 66.76 15.58 -30.97
C GLU A 52 67.56 14.37 -31.46
N MET A 53 66.87 13.33 -31.91
CA MET A 53 67.49 12.13 -32.47
C MET A 53 68.30 12.42 -33.75
N LYS A 54 67.78 13.27 -34.65
CA LYS A 54 68.54 13.70 -35.85
C LYS A 54 69.79 14.49 -35.48
N LYS A 55 69.72 15.33 -34.44
CA LYS A 55 70.89 16.07 -33.90
C LYS A 55 71.93 15.10 -33.33
N ASP A 56 71.51 14.12 -32.53
CA ASP A 56 72.41 13.11 -31.96
C ASP A 56 73.09 12.27 -33.06
N LEU A 57 72.32 11.81 -34.06
CA LEU A 57 72.85 11.08 -35.21
C LEU A 57 73.88 11.92 -35.99
N LEU A 58 73.59 13.20 -36.23
CA LEU A 58 74.51 14.11 -36.91
C LEU A 58 75.81 14.30 -36.11
N ASN A 59 75.73 14.37 -34.78
CA ASN A 59 76.90 14.45 -33.92
C ASN A 59 77.76 13.18 -33.98
N SER A 60 77.13 12.00 -33.91
CA SER A 60 77.84 10.71 -34.08
C SER A 60 78.48 10.58 -35.47
N LEU A 61 77.83 11.05 -36.54
CA LEU A 61 78.41 11.09 -37.89
C LEU A 61 79.62 12.02 -37.97
N LYS A 62 79.55 13.21 -37.36
CA LYS A 62 80.68 14.14 -37.28
C LYS A 62 81.86 13.54 -36.50
N ALA A 63 81.59 12.89 -35.37
CA ALA A 63 82.61 12.20 -34.57
C ALA A 63 83.31 11.11 -35.38
N ARG A 64 82.55 10.27 -36.09
CA ARG A 64 83.09 9.24 -36.99
C ARG A 64 83.94 9.83 -38.11
N ARG A 65 83.51 10.94 -38.72
CA ARG A 65 84.26 11.61 -39.79
C ARG A 65 85.62 12.12 -39.29
N ASN A 66 85.65 12.68 -38.09
CA ASN A 66 86.88 13.23 -37.52
C ASN A 66 87.88 12.12 -37.08
N SER A 67 87.43 10.88 -36.84
CA SER A 67 88.27 9.74 -36.47
C SER A 67 88.81 8.92 -37.67
N ILE A 68 88.61 9.39 -38.91
CA ILE A 68 89.02 8.64 -40.12
C ILE A 68 90.55 8.42 -40.19
N HIS A 69 91.35 9.36 -39.67
CA HIS A 69 92.81 9.29 -39.64
C HIS A 69 93.42 8.64 -38.37
N GLU A 70 92.62 8.08 -37.45
CA GLU A 70 93.16 7.37 -36.26
C GLU A 70 93.61 5.93 -36.59
N GLU A 71 94.78 5.49 -36.11
CA GLU A 71 95.33 4.13 -36.34
C GLU A 71 94.69 3.03 -35.46
N SER A 72 93.95 3.39 -34.41
CA SER A 72 93.31 2.44 -33.50
C SER A 72 92.05 1.80 -34.10
N LYS A 73 92.16 0.54 -34.54
CA LYS A 73 91.06 -0.27 -35.08
C LYS A 73 89.89 -0.44 -34.10
N ILE A 74 90.19 -0.60 -32.81
CA ILE A 74 89.19 -0.81 -31.74
C ILE A 74 88.25 0.41 -31.61
N LYS A 75 88.80 1.63 -31.71
CA LYS A 75 88.01 2.87 -31.56
C LYS A 75 87.08 3.10 -32.75
N LYS A 76 87.52 2.75 -33.97
CA LYS A 76 86.71 2.80 -35.19
C LYS A 76 85.54 1.82 -35.14
N ASP A 77 85.80 0.58 -34.72
CA ASP A 77 84.75 -0.46 -34.59
C ASP A 77 83.71 -0.10 -33.53
N PHE A 78 84.13 0.51 -32.41
CA PHE A 78 83.21 1.01 -31.38
C PHE A 78 82.28 2.12 -31.90
N LEU A 79 82.83 3.15 -32.54
CA LEU A 79 82.06 4.27 -33.11
C LEU A 79 81.10 3.81 -34.21
N GLU A 80 81.49 2.81 -35.02
CA GLU A 80 80.63 2.25 -36.06
C GLU A 80 79.47 1.44 -35.48
N ASN A 81 79.72 0.63 -34.43
CA ASN A 81 78.67 -0.09 -33.73
C ASN A 81 77.68 0.86 -33.02
N GLU A 82 78.17 1.93 -32.39
CA GLU A 82 77.33 2.96 -31.77
C GLU A 82 76.43 3.64 -32.82
N LEU A 83 77.00 4.03 -33.96
CA LEU A 83 76.26 4.65 -35.06
C LEU A 83 75.21 3.69 -35.64
N ARG A 84 75.53 2.42 -35.83
CA ARG A 84 74.58 1.39 -36.31
C ARG A 84 73.43 1.18 -35.33
N ASN A 85 73.71 1.19 -34.03
CA ASN A 85 72.68 1.05 -33.00
C ASN A 85 71.76 2.29 -32.97
N LYS A 86 72.32 3.51 -33.06
CA LYS A 86 71.55 4.76 -33.15
C LYS A 86 70.71 4.87 -34.44
N LEU A 87 71.22 4.37 -35.56
CA LEU A 87 70.46 4.30 -36.83
C LEU A 87 69.28 3.32 -36.71
N ARG A 88 69.49 2.15 -36.11
CA ARG A 88 68.43 1.14 -35.88
C ARG A 88 67.35 1.65 -34.92
N SER A 89 67.74 2.28 -33.82
CA SER A 89 66.77 2.88 -32.90
C SER A 89 65.98 4.00 -33.60
N GLY A 90 66.65 4.85 -34.40
CA GLY A 90 65.96 5.92 -35.10
C GLY A 90 65.00 5.48 -36.21
N GLN A 91 65.30 4.38 -36.89
CA GLN A 91 64.36 3.75 -37.82
C GLN A 91 63.12 3.21 -37.10
N SER A 92 63.29 2.62 -35.91
CA SER A 92 62.17 2.13 -35.09
C SER A 92 61.27 3.27 -34.59
N TYR A 93 61.85 4.40 -34.18
CA TYR A 93 61.08 5.57 -33.72
C TYR A 93 60.33 6.28 -34.85
N THR A 94 60.94 6.41 -36.04
CA THR A 94 60.29 7.05 -37.20
C THR A 94 59.19 6.20 -37.83
N ALA A 95 59.22 4.88 -37.63
CA ALA A 95 58.19 3.95 -38.07
C ALA A 95 56.99 3.83 -37.09
N LYS A 96 57.05 4.46 -35.91
CA LYS A 96 56.01 4.34 -34.89
C LYS A 96 54.80 5.22 -35.23
N GLU A 97 53.64 4.58 -35.41
CA GLU A 97 52.38 5.25 -35.66
C GLU A 97 51.92 6.05 -34.43
N LEU A 98 51.46 7.28 -34.64
CA LEU A 98 50.97 8.15 -33.57
C LEU A 98 49.50 7.82 -33.27
N GLU A 99 49.23 7.25 -32.10
CA GLU A 99 47.85 7.06 -31.64
C GLU A 99 47.23 8.42 -31.27
N LEU A 100 46.39 8.98 -32.13
CA LEU A 100 45.66 10.22 -31.88
C LEU A 100 44.24 9.92 -31.43
N ILE A 101 43.68 10.80 -30.60
CA ILE A 101 42.28 10.71 -30.18
C ILE A 101 41.41 11.14 -31.37
N ASN A 102 40.39 10.35 -31.69
CA ASN A 102 39.44 10.71 -32.76
C ASN A 102 38.60 11.93 -32.37
N VAL A 103 38.42 12.87 -33.30
CA VAL A 103 37.64 14.09 -33.13
C VAL A 103 36.44 14.01 -34.06
N ASN A 104 35.23 14.06 -33.50
CA ASN A 104 34.00 13.93 -34.28
C ASN A 104 33.57 15.29 -34.83
N GLN A 105 32.93 15.31 -36.01
CA GLN A 105 32.31 16.53 -36.51
C GLN A 105 31.05 16.87 -35.69
N ILE A 106 30.87 18.15 -35.35
CA ILE A 106 29.69 18.64 -34.62
C ILE A 106 28.77 19.30 -35.63
N ASN A 107 27.51 18.86 -35.68
CA ASN A 107 26.47 19.55 -36.40
C ASN A 107 26.04 20.78 -35.59
N THR A 108 25.87 21.93 -36.24
CA THR A 108 25.44 23.18 -35.62
C THR A 108 24.09 23.62 -36.15
N ILE A 109 23.44 24.52 -35.42
CA ILE A 109 22.22 25.22 -35.87
C ILE A 109 22.54 25.95 -37.19
N ASP A 110 21.65 25.81 -38.17
CA ASP A 110 21.73 26.49 -39.46
C ASP A 110 21.15 27.90 -39.34
N ILE A 111 22.04 28.88 -39.17
CA ILE A 111 21.69 30.29 -38.96
C ILE A 111 21.18 30.97 -40.24
N ASP A 112 21.34 30.36 -41.41
CA ASP A 112 20.90 30.92 -42.69
C ASP A 112 19.42 30.61 -42.99
N ARG A 113 18.77 29.80 -42.15
CA ARG A 113 17.33 29.53 -42.25
C ARG A 113 16.48 30.69 -41.72
N ASP A 114 15.38 30.98 -42.41
CA ASP A 114 14.41 32.01 -42.01
C ASP A 114 13.77 31.74 -40.63
N ASP A 115 13.71 30.47 -40.22
CA ASP A 115 13.11 30.01 -38.97
C ASP A 115 14.14 29.56 -37.93
N PHE A 116 15.41 29.97 -38.05
CA PHE A 116 16.50 29.48 -37.18
C PHE A 116 16.26 29.75 -35.68
N ASP A 117 15.60 30.86 -35.34
CA ASP A 117 15.26 31.23 -33.95
C ASP A 117 13.86 30.73 -33.54
N SER A 118 13.23 29.84 -34.31
CA SER A 118 11.94 29.26 -33.92
C SER A 118 12.10 28.17 -32.86
N VAL A 119 11.07 27.99 -32.02
CA VAL A 119 11.04 26.93 -31.00
C VAL A 119 10.90 25.56 -31.66
N GLU A 120 10.10 25.47 -32.72
CA GLU A 120 9.93 24.28 -33.55
C GLU A 120 11.27 23.80 -34.12
N TYR A 121 12.04 24.65 -34.79
CA TYR A 121 13.32 24.26 -35.37
C TYR A 121 14.32 23.79 -34.30
N ASN A 122 14.37 24.48 -33.16
CA ASN A 122 15.24 24.08 -32.06
C ASN A 122 14.89 22.69 -31.49
N LYS A 123 13.60 22.33 -31.43
CA LYS A 123 13.14 21.00 -31.01
C LYS A 123 13.50 19.92 -32.03
N GLU A 124 13.28 20.19 -33.31
CA GLU A 124 13.67 19.27 -34.40
C GLU A 124 15.18 19.01 -34.38
N PHE A 125 15.98 20.05 -34.18
CA PHE A 125 17.43 19.93 -34.06
C PHE A 125 17.83 19.10 -32.84
N ALA A 126 17.24 19.38 -31.67
CA ALA A 126 17.51 18.63 -30.45
C ALA A 126 17.17 17.14 -30.58
N GLU A 127 16.04 16.79 -31.19
CA GLU A 127 15.66 15.39 -31.45
C GLU A 127 16.68 14.70 -32.38
N LYS A 128 17.08 15.37 -33.46
CA LYS A 128 18.07 14.84 -34.41
C LYS A 128 19.44 14.61 -33.77
N GLU A 129 19.85 15.51 -32.87
CA GLU A 129 21.14 15.47 -32.17
C GLU A 129 21.09 14.76 -30.81
N ASN A 130 19.95 14.12 -30.50
CA ASN A 130 19.68 13.37 -29.28
C ASN A 130 19.93 14.19 -27.99
N ILE A 131 19.53 15.46 -27.99
CA ILE A 131 19.59 16.38 -26.86
C ILE A 131 18.26 16.30 -26.10
N ASN A 132 18.33 15.96 -24.80
CA ASN A 132 17.13 15.81 -23.98
C ASN A 132 16.57 17.17 -23.53
N LEU A 133 15.38 17.52 -24.05
CA LEU A 133 14.65 18.75 -23.72
C LEU A 133 13.57 18.59 -22.63
N ASP A 134 13.43 17.42 -21.98
CA ASP A 134 12.36 17.15 -21.01
C ASP A 134 12.46 18.04 -19.76
N SER A 135 13.68 18.38 -19.34
CA SER A 135 13.98 19.17 -18.14
C SER A 135 15.04 20.23 -18.43
N PRO A 136 14.73 21.25 -19.24
CA PRO A 136 15.73 22.15 -19.80
C PRO A 136 16.48 22.94 -18.72
N PHE A 137 15.75 23.41 -17.69
CA PHE A 137 16.35 24.07 -16.54
C PHE A 137 17.30 23.18 -15.74
N LEU A 138 16.92 21.91 -15.51
CA LEU A 138 17.75 20.98 -14.76
C LEU A 138 19.02 20.63 -15.55
N ASN A 139 18.86 20.41 -16.85
CA ASN A 139 19.94 19.99 -17.75
C ASN A 139 20.96 21.11 -18.03
N LEU A 140 20.61 22.37 -17.78
CA LEU A 140 21.54 23.50 -17.82
C LEU A 140 22.49 23.54 -16.61
N TYR A 141 22.14 22.90 -15.50
CA TYR A 141 23.03 22.80 -14.33
C TYR A 141 24.12 21.75 -14.53
N SER A 142 25.30 21.99 -13.93
CA SER A 142 26.32 20.94 -13.83
C SER A 142 25.82 19.75 -13.00
N LYS A 143 26.39 18.56 -13.18
CA LYS A 143 25.99 17.36 -12.41
C LYS A 143 26.00 17.58 -10.89
N ASN A 144 26.95 18.34 -10.37
CA ASN A 144 27.02 18.66 -8.93
C ASN A 144 25.89 19.59 -8.49
N GLU A 145 25.53 20.56 -9.32
CA GLU A 145 24.40 21.46 -9.05
C GLU A 145 23.07 20.74 -9.17
N GLN A 146 22.91 19.84 -10.15
CA GLN A 146 21.73 18.97 -10.25
C GLN A 146 21.53 18.15 -8.97
N VAL A 147 22.60 17.57 -8.41
CA VAL A 147 22.54 16.85 -7.13
C VAL A 147 22.12 17.78 -5.98
N LYS A 148 22.72 18.96 -5.87
CA LYS A 148 22.35 19.94 -4.82
C LYS A 148 20.90 20.42 -4.94
N VAL A 149 20.44 20.73 -6.16
CA VAL A 149 19.06 21.14 -6.43
C VAL A 149 18.10 20.00 -6.12
N ALA A 150 18.44 18.76 -6.50
CA ALA A 150 17.64 17.59 -6.15
C ALA A 150 17.56 17.38 -4.63
N GLU A 151 18.67 17.51 -3.89
CA GLU A 151 18.69 17.44 -2.43
C GLU A 151 17.82 18.53 -1.78
N GLN A 152 17.93 19.78 -2.25
CA GLN A 152 17.12 20.89 -1.76
C GLN A 152 15.63 20.70 -2.07
N MET A 153 15.28 20.20 -3.25
CA MET A 153 13.90 19.84 -3.58
C MET A 153 13.39 18.72 -2.66
N ILE A 154 14.17 17.68 -2.43
CA ILE A 154 13.80 16.57 -1.53
C ILE A 154 13.51 17.07 -0.11
N GLN A 155 14.35 17.98 0.42
CA GLN A 155 14.14 18.59 1.73
C GLN A 155 12.94 19.55 1.75
N LYS A 156 12.80 20.40 0.73
CA LYS A 156 11.70 21.39 0.63
C LYS A 156 10.34 20.72 0.53
N PHE A 157 10.26 19.56 -0.13
CA PHE A 157 9.02 18.81 -0.31
C PHE A 157 8.78 17.75 0.77
N ASP A 158 9.58 17.75 1.84
CA ASP A 158 9.54 16.81 2.97
C ASP A 158 9.32 15.37 2.50
N LEU A 159 10.05 14.99 1.45
CA LEU A 159 10.11 13.62 0.96
C LEU A 159 10.90 12.82 2.00
N LEU A 160 10.25 12.42 3.10
CA LEU A 160 10.76 11.36 3.98
C LEU A 160 11.08 10.16 3.08
N LYS A 161 12.37 9.93 2.86
CA LYS A 161 12.83 8.91 1.94
C LYS A 161 12.82 7.60 2.70
N LEU A 162 11.79 6.78 2.45
CA LEU A 162 11.82 5.40 2.89
C LEU A 162 13.06 4.73 2.28
N ASP A 163 13.83 4.05 3.12
CA ASP A 163 15.01 3.30 2.74
C ASP A 163 14.66 1.83 2.46
N SER A 164 15.66 1.07 2.00
CA SER A 164 15.47 -0.35 1.71
C SER A 164 15.05 -1.16 2.94
N ASP A 165 15.48 -0.74 4.13
CA ASP A 165 15.20 -1.44 5.39
C ASP A 165 13.75 -1.24 5.81
N ASP A 166 13.16 -0.07 5.53
CA ASP A 166 11.73 0.19 5.73
C ASP A 166 10.87 -0.78 4.92
N TYR A 167 11.18 -0.91 3.62
CA TYR A 167 10.45 -1.81 2.73
C TYR A 167 10.67 -3.27 3.11
N LEU A 168 11.89 -3.64 3.51
CA LEU A 168 12.21 -4.97 3.99
C LEU A 168 11.42 -5.30 5.27
N PHE A 169 11.32 -4.36 6.21
CA PHE A 169 10.55 -4.55 7.44
C PHE A 169 9.06 -4.72 7.13
N ALA A 170 8.48 -3.85 6.31
CA ALA A 170 7.07 -3.94 5.92
C ALA A 170 6.74 -5.26 5.20
N THR A 171 7.61 -5.69 4.28
CA THR A 171 7.50 -6.98 3.59
C THR A 171 7.59 -8.14 4.58
N SER A 172 8.54 -8.08 5.52
CA SER A 172 8.73 -9.12 6.55
C SER A 172 7.53 -9.21 7.48
N ALA A 173 6.94 -8.09 7.89
CA ALA A 173 5.72 -8.07 8.68
C ALA A 173 4.54 -8.71 7.92
N GLY A 174 4.39 -8.39 6.63
CA GLY A 174 3.40 -9.03 5.76
C GLY A 174 3.63 -10.54 5.59
N LEU A 175 4.88 -10.97 5.43
CA LEU A 175 5.26 -12.38 5.39
C LEU A 175 4.88 -13.13 6.66
N ILE A 176 5.23 -12.57 7.83
CA ILE A 176 4.89 -13.13 9.14
C ILE A 176 3.37 -13.31 9.26
N ALA A 177 2.60 -12.26 8.94
CA ALA A 177 1.14 -12.36 8.98
C ALA A 177 0.60 -13.40 7.99
N GLY A 178 1.16 -13.51 6.79
CA GLY A 178 0.78 -14.53 5.81
C GLY A 178 1.02 -15.95 6.34
N PHE A 179 2.16 -16.18 7.01
CA PHE A 179 2.41 -17.45 7.70
C PHE A 179 1.42 -17.72 8.83
N VAL A 180 1.10 -16.68 9.63
CA VAL A 180 0.11 -16.82 10.70
C VAL A 180 -1.26 -17.20 10.13
N ASP A 181 -1.69 -16.54 9.06
CA ASP A 181 -2.95 -16.85 8.39
C ASP A 181 -2.97 -18.28 7.85
N THR A 182 -2.00 -18.63 7.00
CA THR A 182 -1.95 -19.96 6.36
C THR A 182 -1.90 -21.14 7.34
N ILE A 183 -1.22 -20.97 8.49
CA ILE A 183 -1.03 -22.04 9.49
C ILE A 183 -2.18 -22.07 10.49
N PHE A 184 -2.66 -20.92 10.95
CA PHE A 184 -3.54 -20.84 12.11
C PHE A 184 -4.99 -20.44 11.77
N VAL A 185 -5.21 -19.71 10.66
CA VAL A 185 -6.55 -19.42 10.13
C VAL A 185 -6.93 -20.45 9.06
N GLY A 186 -6.22 -20.46 7.92
CA GLY A 186 -6.46 -21.36 6.79
C GLY A 186 -7.90 -21.33 6.29
N THR A 187 -8.38 -22.47 5.78
CA THR A 187 -9.76 -22.58 5.27
C THR A 187 -10.79 -22.48 6.40
N ILE A 188 -11.74 -21.57 6.27
CA ILE A 188 -12.88 -21.44 7.18
C ILE A 188 -13.77 -22.68 7.09
N GLY A 189 -14.07 -23.28 8.25
CA GLY A 189 -14.82 -24.53 8.36
C GLY A 189 -15.94 -24.45 9.39
N LYS A 190 -17.01 -25.23 9.21
CA LYS A 190 -18.17 -25.26 10.11
C LYS A 190 -17.99 -26.25 11.27
N GLY A 191 -18.38 -25.84 12.47
CA GLY A 191 -18.35 -26.72 13.65
C GLY A 191 -16.97 -27.28 13.96
N LYS A 192 -16.81 -28.61 13.92
CA LYS A 192 -15.57 -29.31 14.28
C LYS A 192 -14.41 -29.09 13.28
N ASP A 193 -14.71 -28.58 12.10
CA ASP A 193 -13.73 -28.27 11.06
C ASP A 193 -13.09 -26.88 11.24
N ALA A 194 -13.50 -26.12 12.28
CA ALA A 194 -12.93 -24.83 12.61
C ALA A 194 -11.45 -24.97 13.04
N SER A 195 -10.59 -24.11 12.50
CA SER A 195 -9.15 -24.13 12.73
C SER A 195 -8.74 -23.49 14.05
N ARG A 196 -7.43 -23.43 14.35
CA ARG A 196 -6.87 -22.98 15.63
C ARG A 196 -7.35 -21.59 16.05
N LEU A 197 -7.19 -20.57 15.19
CA LEU A 197 -7.61 -19.20 15.51
C LEU A 197 -9.13 -19.05 15.53
N GLN A 198 -9.87 -19.75 14.66
CA GLN A 198 -11.33 -19.77 14.75
C GLN A 198 -11.79 -20.31 16.11
N ASN A 199 -11.23 -21.44 16.58
CA ASN A 199 -11.56 -22.00 17.89
C ASN A 199 -11.16 -21.06 19.05
N MET A 200 -10.07 -20.32 18.92
CA MET A 200 -9.66 -19.31 19.91
C MET A 200 -10.68 -18.17 19.98
N VAL A 201 -11.12 -17.65 18.83
CA VAL A 201 -12.14 -16.60 18.75
C VAL A 201 -13.49 -17.10 19.25
N ASP A 202 -13.88 -18.33 18.92
CA ASP A 202 -15.10 -18.97 19.41
C ASP A 202 -15.11 -19.02 20.94
N LYS A 203 -14.05 -19.56 21.57
CA LYS A 203 -13.91 -19.58 23.04
C LYS A 203 -13.90 -18.18 23.66
N GLY A 204 -13.24 -17.22 23.01
CA GLY A 204 -13.24 -15.83 23.43
C GLY A 204 -14.65 -15.23 23.43
N THR A 205 -15.41 -15.50 22.37
CA THR A 205 -16.81 -15.09 22.20
C THR A 205 -17.70 -15.74 23.26
N GLU A 206 -17.59 -17.06 23.46
CA GLU A 206 -18.34 -17.77 24.51
C GLU A 206 -18.08 -17.18 25.91
N LYS A 207 -16.81 -16.86 26.23
CA LYS A 207 -16.45 -16.23 27.49
C LYS A 207 -17.05 -14.84 27.63
N LEU A 208 -17.09 -14.08 26.53
CA LEU A 208 -17.68 -12.75 26.48
C LEU A 208 -19.20 -12.81 26.71
N VAL A 209 -19.91 -13.75 26.05
CA VAL A 209 -21.36 -13.97 26.25
C VAL A 209 -21.67 -14.38 27.68
N LYS A 210 -20.93 -15.34 28.25
CA LYS A 210 -21.07 -15.75 29.66
C LYS A 210 -20.87 -14.58 30.61
N LYS A 211 -19.86 -13.75 30.36
CA LYS A 211 -19.56 -12.58 31.18
C LYS A 211 -20.71 -11.57 31.09
N TYR A 212 -21.22 -11.29 29.89
CA TYR A 212 -22.34 -10.39 29.67
C TYR A 212 -23.60 -10.85 30.41
N ALA A 213 -24.03 -12.11 30.21
CA ALA A 213 -25.19 -12.69 30.87
C ALA A 213 -25.07 -12.68 32.41
N LEU A 214 -23.87 -12.93 32.93
CA LEU A 214 -23.59 -12.81 34.36
C LEU A 214 -23.75 -11.38 34.86
N HIS A 215 -23.22 -10.38 34.14
CA HIS A 215 -23.34 -8.98 34.52
C HIS A 215 -24.81 -8.54 34.55
N GLU A 216 -25.60 -8.93 33.55
CA GLU A 216 -27.02 -8.64 33.49
C GLU A 216 -27.79 -9.32 34.64
N LYS A 217 -27.53 -10.60 34.90
CA LYS A 217 -28.14 -11.34 36.03
C LYS A 217 -27.85 -10.67 37.38
N ILE A 218 -26.62 -10.20 37.57
CA ILE A 218 -26.24 -9.47 38.79
C ILE A 218 -26.96 -8.11 38.86
N ALA A 219 -27.11 -7.41 37.73
CA ALA A 219 -27.84 -6.14 37.68
C ALA A 219 -29.34 -6.33 38.02
N GLU A 220 -29.98 -7.37 37.51
CA GLU A 220 -31.36 -7.74 37.87
C GLU A 220 -31.50 -8.04 39.36
N LEU A 221 -30.59 -8.85 39.93
CA LEU A 221 -30.58 -9.15 41.36
C LEU A 221 -30.39 -7.88 42.21
N ASN A 222 -29.52 -6.96 41.79
CA ASN A 222 -29.37 -5.67 42.48
C ASN A 222 -30.65 -4.82 42.41
N LYS A 223 -31.37 -4.83 41.28
CA LYS A 223 -32.66 -4.16 41.16
C LYS A 223 -33.70 -4.79 42.09
N GLN A 224 -33.74 -6.12 42.17
CA GLN A 224 -34.61 -6.85 43.12
C GLN A 224 -34.27 -6.51 44.58
N LYS A 225 -32.97 -6.42 44.90
CA LYS A 225 -32.50 -6.01 46.24
C LYS A 225 -32.99 -4.62 46.62
N ASN A 226 -32.93 -3.65 45.69
CA ASN A 226 -33.38 -2.29 45.96
C ASN A 226 -34.90 -2.20 46.21
N ASN A 227 -35.67 -3.14 45.67
CA ASN A 227 -37.13 -3.22 45.84
C ASN A 227 -37.55 -4.22 46.94
N ALA A 228 -36.61 -4.80 47.69
CA ALA A 228 -36.89 -5.82 48.68
C ALA A 228 -37.33 -5.18 50.02
N ASN A 229 -38.42 -5.69 50.59
CA ASN A 229 -39.04 -5.13 51.80
C ASN A 229 -38.55 -5.79 53.11
N SER A 230 -37.65 -6.77 53.06
CA SER A 230 -37.14 -7.46 54.25
C SER A 230 -35.62 -7.65 54.20
N GLN A 231 -34.98 -7.57 55.37
CA GLN A 231 -33.54 -7.79 55.51
C GLN A 231 -33.14 -9.22 55.08
N GLN A 232 -33.98 -10.21 55.38
CA GLN A 232 -33.76 -11.60 54.98
C GLN A 232 -33.72 -11.76 53.45
N ALA A 233 -34.63 -11.10 52.72
CA ALA A 233 -34.62 -11.12 51.25
C ALA A 233 -33.36 -10.43 50.68
N ILE A 234 -32.90 -9.35 51.31
CA ILE A 234 -31.67 -8.65 50.94
C ILE A 234 -30.44 -9.57 51.15
N ASP A 235 -30.37 -10.28 52.27
CA ASP A 235 -29.26 -11.18 52.61
C ASP A 235 -29.22 -12.41 51.69
N ASP A 236 -30.39 -12.96 51.33
CA ASP A 236 -30.51 -14.04 50.35
C ASP A 236 -30.02 -13.60 48.95
N ILE A 237 -30.37 -12.38 48.52
CA ILE A 237 -29.91 -11.82 47.25
C ILE A 237 -28.40 -11.57 47.29
N ASN A 238 -27.87 -11.01 48.37
CA ASN A 238 -26.42 -10.81 48.54
C ASN A 238 -25.67 -12.15 48.47
N SER A 239 -26.20 -13.19 49.09
CA SER A 239 -25.66 -14.55 49.05
C SER A 239 -25.66 -15.12 47.63
N LYS A 240 -26.76 -14.94 46.87
CA LYS A 240 -26.84 -15.33 45.44
C LYS A 240 -25.81 -14.58 44.58
N ILE A 241 -25.68 -13.27 44.76
CA ILE A 241 -24.71 -12.45 44.02
C ILE A 241 -23.27 -12.90 44.34
N LYS A 242 -22.98 -13.14 45.62
CA LYS A 242 -21.67 -13.61 46.08
C LYS A 242 -21.33 -14.96 45.45
N ASN A 243 -22.25 -15.92 45.49
CA ASN A 243 -22.08 -17.23 44.87
C ASN A 243 -21.82 -17.11 43.35
N LEU A 244 -22.60 -16.31 42.63
CA LEU A 244 -22.40 -16.06 41.19
C LEU A 244 -21.04 -15.42 40.87
N LYS A 245 -20.54 -14.55 41.76
CA LYS A 245 -19.22 -13.91 41.61
C LYS A 245 -18.04 -14.82 41.97
N GLU A 246 -18.24 -15.77 42.87
CA GLU A 246 -17.23 -16.76 43.26
C GLU A 246 -17.16 -17.92 42.26
N ASN A 247 -18.32 -18.37 41.74
CA ASN A 247 -18.43 -19.49 40.79
C ASN A 247 -18.47 -19.07 39.32
N LYS A 248 -17.87 -17.92 38.95
CA LYS A 248 -17.89 -17.38 37.58
C LYS A 248 -17.43 -18.37 36.50
N ALA A 249 -16.50 -19.26 36.84
CA ALA A 249 -15.96 -20.25 35.92
C ALA A 249 -16.95 -21.37 35.55
N ASN A 250 -17.97 -21.62 36.38
CA ASN A 250 -18.90 -22.73 36.24
C ASN A 250 -20.22 -22.36 35.52
N ILE A 251 -20.30 -21.15 34.95
CA ILE A 251 -21.49 -20.72 34.22
C ILE A 251 -21.55 -21.45 32.88
N ASP A 252 -22.63 -22.19 32.68
CA ASP A 252 -22.89 -22.92 31.45
C ASP A 252 -23.27 -21.95 30.31
N LEU A 253 -22.73 -22.20 29.12
CA LEU A 253 -22.94 -21.34 27.95
C LEU A 253 -24.40 -21.36 27.51
N LYS A 254 -25.00 -22.56 27.43
CA LYS A 254 -26.37 -22.71 26.96
C LYS A 254 -27.37 -22.03 27.90
N SER A 255 -27.13 -22.12 29.21
CA SER A 255 -27.92 -21.38 30.21
C SER A 255 -27.79 -19.86 30.04
N SER A 256 -26.59 -19.36 29.72
CA SER A 256 -26.33 -17.93 29.50
C SER A 256 -27.06 -17.42 28.25
N ILE A 257 -26.94 -18.15 27.14
CA ILE A 257 -27.63 -17.82 25.89
C ILE A 257 -29.14 -17.84 26.10
N SER A 258 -29.67 -18.88 26.73
CA SER A 258 -31.12 -19.00 26.98
C SER A 258 -31.66 -17.87 27.87
N GLN A 259 -30.87 -17.40 28.83
CA GLN A 259 -31.24 -16.23 29.63
C GLN A 259 -31.34 -14.98 28.74
N LEU A 260 -30.31 -14.72 27.92
CA LEU A 260 -30.29 -13.56 27.03
C LEU A 260 -31.42 -13.60 25.98
N GLU A 261 -31.64 -14.76 25.34
CA GLU A 261 -32.76 -14.99 24.39
C GLU A 261 -34.11 -14.65 25.04
N ASN A 262 -34.30 -14.97 26.33
CA ASN A 262 -35.54 -14.68 27.05
C ASN A 262 -35.68 -13.22 27.48
N ASN A 263 -34.58 -12.60 27.90
CA ASN A 263 -34.56 -11.22 28.39
C ASN A 263 -34.64 -10.19 27.24
N HIS A 264 -34.17 -10.58 26.06
CA HIS A 264 -34.00 -9.72 24.89
C HIS A 264 -34.80 -10.18 23.66
N ARG A 265 -36.11 -10.33 23.85
CA ARG A 265 -37.02 -10.72 22.77
C ARG A 265 -37.28 -9.57 21.80
N VAL A 266 -37.27 -9.92 20.52
CA VAL A 266 -37.45 -8.99 19.40
C VAL A 266 -38.26 -9.65 18.28
N GLY A 267 -38.97 -8.82 17.53
CA GLY A 267 -39.90 -9.25 16.49
C GLY A 267 -39.21 -9.73 15.22
N TYR A 268 -38.06 -9.15 14.91
CA TYR A 268 -37.28 -9.44 13.71
C TYR A 268 -36.51 -10.76 13.78
N ASP A 269 -36.63 -11.52 14.87
CA ASP A 269 -36.03 -12.85 15.10
C ASP A 269 -36.87 -14.01 14.52
N ALA A 270 -37.65 -13.74 13.48
CA ALA A 270 -38.43 -14.78 12.82
C ALA A 270 -37.48 -15.73 12.05
N SER A 271 -37.54 -17.03 12.33
CA SER A 271 -36.59 -18.02 11.78
C SER A 271 -37.06 -18.73 10.50
N LYS A 272 -38.33 -18.54 10.09
CA LYS A 272 -38.92 -19.19 8.90
C LYS A 272 -39.77 -18.23 8.07
N SER A 273 -39.70 -18.40 6.75
CA SER A 273 -40.48 -17.63 5.76
C SER A 273 -41.99 -17.78 5.91
N THR A 274 -42.49 -18.90 6.42
CA THR A 274 -43.93 -19.14 6.66
C THR A 274 -44.58 -18.11 7.58
N ASN A 275 -43.78 -17.41 8.37
CA ASN A 275 -44.23 -16.46 9.39
C ASN A 275 -44.08 -15.00 8.91
N ILE A 276 -43.72 -14.78 7.64
CA ILE A 276 -43.40 -13.46 7.08
C ILE A 276 -44.07 -13.34 5.71
N GLU A 277 -45.01 -12.41 5.59
CA GLU A 277 -45.66 -12.11 4.32
C GLU A 277 -44.65 -11.55 3.31
N GLY A 278 -44.68 -12.03 2.06
CA GLY A 278 -43.80 -11.57 1.00
C GLY A 278 -42.34 -12.08 1.07
N MET A 279 -42.02 -13.00 1.99
CA MET A 279 -40.68 -13.59 2.12
C MET A 279 -40.66 -15.05 1.65
N THR A 280 -39.68 -15.41 0.82
CA THR A 280 -39.43 -16.80 0.42
C THR A 280 -37.97 -17.18 0.65
N GLY A 281 -37.70 -18.47 0.85
CA GLY A 281 -36.32 -18.98 0.97
C GLY A 281 -35.58 -18.62 2.26
N MET A 282 -36.26 -18.05 3.27
CA MET A 282 -35.73 -17.86 4.61
C MET A 282 -35.88 -19.13 5.45
N SER A 283 -34.81 -19.47 6.15
CA SER A 283 -34.63 -20.67 6.96
C SER A 283 -33.76 -20.37 8.20
N PRO A 284 -33.74 -21.26 9.22
CA PRO A 284 -32.97 -21.02 10.44
C PRO A 284 -31.46 -20.78 10.21
N ASP A 285 -30.90 -21.27 9.11
CA ASP A 285 -29.49 -21.11 8.75
C ASP A 285 -29.15 -19.80 8.04
N ASN A 286 -30.13 -18.98 7.64
CA ASN A 286 -29.90 -17.69 6.98
C ASN A 286 -30.70 -16.51 7.52
N HIS A 287 -31.63 -16.74 8.46
CA HIS A 287 -32.48 -15.65 8.95
C HIS A 287 -31.69 -14.50 9.57
N HIS A 288 -30.61 -14.76 10.34
CA HIS A 288 -29.72 -13.69 10.84
C HIS A 288 -29.08 -12.85 9.73
N LEU A 289 -28.84 -13.42 8.54
CA LEU A 289 -28.30 -12.68 7.40
C LEU A 289 -29.39 -11.85 6.69
N LEU A 290 -30.60 -12.42 6.57
CA LEU A 290 -31.70 -11.78 5.84
C LEU A 290 -32.45 -10.76 6.69
N SER A 291 -32.47 -10.91 8.01
CA SER A 291 -33.04 -9.92 8.93
C SER A 291 -31.95 -8.91 9.29
N ILE A 292 -32.09 -7.69 8.77
CA ILE A 292 -31.02 -6.67 8.78
C ILE A 292 -30.63 -6.29 10.21
N ALA A 293 -31.58 -6.37 11.14
CA ALA A 293 -31.37 -6.03 12.55
C ALA A 293 -30.38 -6.98 13.27
N HIS A 294 -30.12 -8.20 12.79
CA HIS A 294 -29.09 -9.07 13.41
C HIS A 294 -27.66 -8.72 12.97
N GLU A 295 -27.47 -7.80 12.02
CA GLU A 295 -26.13 -7.39 11.63
C GLU A 295 -25.48 -6.56 12.74
N PRO A 296 -24.32 -6.94 13.31
CA PRO A 296 -23.65 -6.20 14.38
C PRO A 296 -22.94 -4.94 13.83
N SER A 297 -23.74 -4.02 13.29
CA SER A 297 -23.30 -2.79 12.63
C SER A 297 -24.20 -1.62 13.01
N LEU A 298 -23.77 -0.41 12.66
CA LEU A 298 -24.60 0.78 12.86
C LEU A 298 -25.93 0.69 12.11
N LEU A 299 -25.94 0.07 10.91
CA LEU A 299 -27.16 -0.14 10.15
C LEU A 299 -28.10 -1.11 10.89
N GLY A 300 -27.57 -2.24 11.38
CA GLY A 300 -28.36 -3.20 12.14
C GLY A 300 -28.93 -2.61 13.42
N LEU A 301 -28.15 -1.77 14.14
CA LEU A 301 -28.63 -1.05 15.31
C LEU A 301 -29.78 -0.09 14.99
N ILE A 302 -29.62 0.76 13.96
CA ILE A 302 -30.65 1.72 13.55
C ILE A 302 -31.94 0.99 13.15
N VAL A 303 -31.82 -0.08 12.36
CA VAL A 303 -32.95 -0.89 11.92
C VAL A 303 -33.59 -1.62 13.11
N GLY A 304 -32.80 -2.19 14.01
CA GLY A 304 -33.28 -2.87 15.20
C GLY A 304 -34.04 -1.96 16.17
N ILE A 305 -33.60 -0.71 16.35
CA ILE A 305 -34.33 0.30 17.12
C ILE A 305 -35.66 0.63 16.43
N LYS A 306 -35.62 0.94 15.12
CA LYS A 306 -36.83 1.24 14.32
C LYS A 306 -37.86 0.11 14.43
N ASP A 307 -37.42 -1.12 14.25
CA ASP A 307 -38.29 -2.30 14.18
C ASP A 307 -38.94 -2.59 15.54
N GLN A 308 -38.22 -2.38 16.64
CA GLN A 308 -38.79 -2.46 17.99
C GLN A 308 -39.84 -1.36 18.26
N LEU A 309 -39.53 -0.11 17.91
CA LEU A 309 -40.44 1.03 18.11
C LEU A 309 -41.72 0.93 17.28
N THR A 310 -41.63 0.36 16.08
CA THR A 310 -42.77 0.26 15.15
C THR A 310 -43.47 -1.09 15.21
N SER A 311 -42.97 -2.05 16.00
CA SER A 311 -43.44 -3.45 15.99
C SER A 311 -43.43 -4.11 14.61
N THR A 312 -42.47 -3.69 13.77
CA THR A 312 -42.24 -4.25 12.44
C THR A 312 -40.94 -5.04 12.41
N SER A 313 -40.61 -5.64 11.27
CA SER A 313 -39.37 -6.37 11.05
C SER A 313 -38.92 -6.18 9.62
N THR A 314 -37.66 -5.76 9.47
CA THR A 314 -37.06 -5.40 8.20
C THR A 314 -36.18 -6.53 7.68
N PHE A 315 -36.59 -7.11 6.56
CA PHE A 315 -35.91 -8.24 5.93
C PHE A 315 -35.41 -7.90 4.52
N MET A 316 -34.40 -8.64 4.11
CA MET A 316 -33.87 -8.67 2.76
C MET A 316 -34.33 -9.94 2.06
N THR A 317 -35.10 -9.76 0.99
CA THR A 317 -35.57 -10.86 0.14
C THR A 317 -34.43 -11.47 -0.68
N LYS A 318 -34.66 -12.66 -1.25
CA LYS A 318 -33.68 -13.34 -2.12
C LYS A 318 -33.39 -12.56 -3.40
N GLU A 319 -34.33 -11.74 -3.83
CA GLU A 319 -34.24 -10.85 -4.99
C GLU A 319 -33.53 -9.52 -4.66
N GLY A 320 -33.02 -9.34 -3.43
CA GLY A 320 -32.29 -8.14 -3.02
C GLY A 320 -33.18 -6.92 -2.70
N LYS A 321 -34.49 -7.12 -2.58
CA LYS A 321 -35.44 -6.09 -2.14
C LYS A 321 -35.55 -6.08 -0.62
N VAL A 322 -35.62 -4.88 -0.05
CA VAL A 322 -35.90 -4.69 1.37
C VAL A 322 -37.41 -4.66 1.57
N ILE A 323 -37.91 -5.47 2.49
CA ILE A 323 -39.32 -5.51 2.89
C ILE A 323 -39.40 -5.19 4.39
N ASN A 324 -40.49 -4.55 4.80
CA ASN A 324 -40.81 -4.30 6.20
C ASN A 324 -42.21 -4.83 6.45
N VAL A 325 -42.33 -5.76 7.40
CA VAL A 325 -43.60 -6.42 7.71
C VAL A 325 -43.91 -6.32 9.19
N VAL A 326 -45.18 -6.49 9.55
CA VAL A 326 -45.58 -6.60 10.95
C VAL A 326 -45.02 -7.90 11.53
N SER A 327 -44.37 -7.81 12.68
CA SER A 327 -43.77 -8.97 13.33
C SER A 327 -44.84 -9.90 13.90
N GLN A 328 -44.73 -11.20 13.63
CA GLN A 328 -45.49 -12.23 14.35
C GLN A 328 -44.85 -12.58 15.71
N ASN A 329 -43.54 -12.34 15.87
CA ASN A 329 -42.83 -12.54 17.13
C ASN A 329 -43.06 -11.36 18.08
N LYS A 330 -43.08 -11.65 19.38
CA LYS A 330 -43.31 -10.63 20.43
C LYS A 330 -42.06 -9.80 20.69
N ASN A 331 -42.15 -8.50 20.50
CA ASN A 331 -41.20 -7.54 21.05
C ASN A 331 -41.32 -7.46 22.58
N LYS A 332 -40.21 -7.09 23.23
CA LYS A 332 -40.25 -6.56 24.59
C LYS A 332 -41.05 -5.25 24.59
N GLU A 333 -41.87 -5.05 25.62
CA GLU A 333 -42.63 -3.81 25.77
C GLU A 333 -41.66 -2.66 26.11
N LEU A 334 -41.71 -1.60 25.30
CA LEU A 334 -40.96 -0.37 25.51
C LEU A 334 -41.86 0.63 26.19
N THR A 335 -41.41 1.23 27.30
CA THR A 335 -42.22 2.14 28.12
C THR A 335 -41.57 3.52 28.23
N GLY A 336 -42.35 4.53 28.61
CA GLY A 336 -41.85 5.89 28.81
C GLY A 336 -41.82 6.74 27.54
N ASN A 337 -41.06 7.83 27.56
CA ASN A 337 -40.95 8.76 26.43
C ASN A 337 -40.08 8.18 25.29
N ILE A 338 -40.07 8.83 24.13
CA ILE A 338 -39.34 8.33 22.95
C ILE A 338 -37.83 8.13 23.19
N PHE A 339 -37.18 9.00 23.98
CA PHE A 339 -35.76 8.85 24.29
C PHE A 339 -35.51 7.64 25.18
N GLU A 340 -36.36 7.41 26.20
CA GLU A 340 -36.31 6.23 27.06
C GLU A 340 -36.56 4.95 26.27
N GLN A 341 -37.49 4.98 25.32
CA GLN A 341 -37.76 3.83 24.44
C GLN A 341 -36.58 3.55 23.50
N ILE A 342 -35.90 4.57 22.97
CA ILE A 342 -34.69 4.40 22.15
C ILE A 342 -33.57 3.76 22.98
N ILE A 343 -33.35 4.22 24.21
CA ILE A 343 -32.34 3.64 25.11
C ILE A 343 -32.67 2.17 25.42
N GLN A 344 -33.93 1.88 25.75
CA GLN A 344 -34.39 0.50 25.99
C GLN A 344 -34.24 -0.38 24.75
N ALA A 345 -34.62 0.11 23.56
CA ALA A 345 -34.48 -0.62 22.31
C ALA A 345 -33.00 -0.87 21.95
N THR A 346 -32.12 0.08 22.27
CA THR A 346 -30.66 -0.04 22.09
C THR A 346 -30.09 -1.13 22.99
N ASP A 347 -30.40 -1.08 24.29
CA ASP A 347 -29.98 -2.10 25.27
C ASP A 347 -30.51 -3.49 24.89
N ASN A 348 -31.78 -3.55 24.49
CA ASN A 348 -32.42 -4.78 24.06
C ASN A 348 -31.77 -5.38 22.81
N TRP A 349 -31.40 -4.53 21.84
CA TRP A 349 -30.68 -4.93 20.64
C TRP A 349 -29.29 -5.50 20.97
N PHE A 350 -28.52 -4.84 21.83
CA PHE A 350 -27.20 -5.33 22.24
C PHE A 350 -27.29 -6.69 22.92
N GLY A 351 -28.24 -6.86 23.85
CA GLY A 351 -28.45 -8.13 24.53
C GLY A 351 -28.89 -9.26 23.59
N HIS A 352 -29.74 -8.94 22.61
CA HIS A 352 -30.17 -9.90 21.58
C HIS A 352 -29.00 -10.36 20.70
N ILE A 353 -28.24 -9.42 20.14
CA ILE A 353 -27.01 -9.68 19.37
C ILE A 353 -26.00 -10.50 20.18
N MET A 354 -25.87 -10.22 21.48
CA MET A 354 -24.98 -10.95 22.37
C MET A 354 -25.37 -12.41 22.56
N SER A 355 -26.66 -12.74 22.47
CA SER A 355 -27.10 -14.14 22.48
C SER A 355 -26.75 -14.84 21.16
N ASP A 356 -27.00 -14.18 20.03
CA ASP A 356 -26.87 -14.77 18.69
C ASP A 356 -25.41 -14.93 18.22
N ILE A 357 -24.46 -14.14 18.75
CA ILE A 357 -23.05 -14.21 18.34
C ILE A 357 -22.42 -15.57 18.64
N SER A 358 -22.87 -16.26 19.70
CA SER A 358 -22.46 -17.63 20.03
C SER A 358 -23.41 -18.70 19.47
N GLY A 359 -24.46 -18.30 18.75
CA GLY A 359 -25.54 -19.16 18.27
C GLY A 359 -26.66 -19.35 19.29
N SER A 360 -27.70 -20.10 18.93
CA SER A 360 -28.85 -20.34 19.82
C SER A 360 -28.59 -21.41 20.88
N SER A 361 -29.33 -21.37 21.98
CA SER A 361 -29.30 -22.37 23.06
C SER A 361 -29.68 -23.79 22.60
N GLY A 362 -30.45 -23.90 21.50
CA GLY A 362 -30.87 -25.17 20.88
C GLY A 362 -29.89 -25.74 19.84
N SER A 363 -28.84 -25.02 19.48
CA SER A 363 -27.92 -25.38 18.41
C SER A 363 -27.13 -26.65 18.74
N LYS A 364 -26.94 -27.54 17.76
CA LYS A 364 -25.86 -28.55 17.81
C LYS A 364 -24.56 -27.91 17.31
N GLY A 365 -23.58 -27.72 18.18
CA GLY A 365 -22.31 -27.04 17.85
C GLY A 365 -22.43 -25.51 17.92
N ARG A 366 -21.60 -24.78 17.16
CA ARG A 366 -21.40 -23.32 17.27
C ARG A 366 -22.53 -22.41 16.75
N GLY A 367 -23.67 -22.97 16.31
CA GLY A 367 -24.77 -22.22 15.68
C GLY A 367 -24.40 -21.52 14.35
N SER A 368 -25.30 -20.68 13.83
CA SER A 368 -25.10 -19.86 12.62
C SER A 368 -24.21 -18.64 12.86
N GLY A 369 -24.16 -18.13 14.10
CA GLY A 369 -23.50 -16.85 14.42
C GLY A 369 -24.20 -15.67 13.74
N LEU A 370 -23.55 -14.51 13.77
CA LEU A 370 -24.07 -13.28 13.16
C LEU A 370 -23.37 -12.95 11.85
N PRO A 371 -24.06 -12.30 10.88
CA PRO A 371 -23.42 -11.91 9.64
C PRO A 371 -22.31 -10.89 9.90
N VAL A 372 -21.33 -10.84 9.01
CA VAL A 372 -20.27 -9.82 9.04
C VAL A 372 -20.91 -8.44 8.77
N PRO A 373 -20.46 -7.35 9.43
CA PRO A 373 -20.94 -6.00 9.10
C PRO A 373 -20.88 -5.72 7.59
N GLY A 374 -21.98 -5.24 7.02
CA GLY A 374 -22.15 -5.02 5.57
C GLY A 374 -22.61 -6.24 4.75
N TRP A 375 -22.63 -7.47 5.28
CA TRP A 375 -23.04 -8.66 4.51
C TRP A 375 -24.52 -8.64 4.14
N SER A 376 -25.38 -8.00 4.94
CA SER A 376 -26.80 -7.83 4.58
C SER A 376 -26.94 -7.00 3.29
N SER A 377 -26.05 -6.02 3.06
CA SER A 377 -26.06 -5.18 1.87
C SER A 377 -25.58 -5.93 0.62
N LEU A 378 -24.72 -6.94 0.76
CA LEU A 378 -24.28 -7.79 -0.35
C LEU A 378 -25.44 -8.55 -1.01
N GLN A 379 -26.54 -8.75 -0.29
CA GLN A 379 -27.76 -9.35 -0.84
C GLN A 379 -28.41 -8.48 -1.94
N LYS A 380 -28.04 -7.21 -2.09
CA LYS A 380 -28.45 -6.38 -3.23
C LYS A 380 -27.69 -6.70 -4.52
N LEU A 381 -26.55 -7.39 -4.44
CA LEU A 381 -25.68 -7.71 -5.57
C LEU A 381 -26.19 -8.95 -6.32
N GLN A 382 -27.29 -8.78 -7.05
CA GLN A 382 -27.97 -9.84 -7.80
C GLN A 382 -27.36 -10.12 -9.18
N PHE A 383 -26.05 -9.92 -9.31
CA PHE A 383 -25.28 -10.19 -10.53
C PHE A 383 -24.08 -11.10 -10.21
N GLY A 384 -23.45 -11.64 -11.25
CA GLY A 384 -22.32 -12.56 -11.15
C GLY A 384 -22.73 -14.01 -11.43
N ASN A 385 -21.77 -14.79 -11.94
CA ASN A 385 -21.99 -16.17 -12.39
C ASN A 385 -20.97 -17.14 -11.77
N VAL A 386 -20.99 -17.28 -10.45
CA VAL A 386 -20.01 -18.09 -9.70
C VAL A 386 -20.48 -19.55 -9.57
N LYS A 387 -19.69 -20.52 -10.02
CA LYS A 387 -20.06 -21.95 -9.93
C LYS A 387 -19.64 -22.52 -8.57
N LEU A 388 -20.60 -22.76 -7.66
CA LEU A 388 -20.34 -23.26 -6.30
C LEU A 388 -20.90 -24.66 -5.99
N LYS A 389 -21.75 -25.22 -6.85
CA LYS A 389 -22.31 -26.58 -6.66
C LYS A 389 -22.00 -27.51 -7.84
N THR A 390 -21.76 -28.77 -7.52
CA THR A 390 -21.39 -29.83 -8.47
C THR A 390 -22.58 -30.42 -9.21
N ASN A 391 -23.78 -30.37 -8.63
CA ASN A 391 -24.94 -31.17 -9.07
C ASN A 391 -26.11 -30.35 -9.66
N LYS A 392 -25.93 -29.05 -9.91
CA LYS A 392 -26.88 -28.21 -10.65
C LYS A 392 -26.10 -27.23 -11.52
N THR A 393 -26.66 -26.83 -12.66
CA THR A 393 -26.14 -25.77 -13.54
C THR A 393 -26.26 -24.37 -12.94
N ASP A 394 -26.55 -24.26 -11.64
CA ASP A 394 -26.81 -23.00 -10.96
C ASP A 394 -25.51 -22.21 -10.77
N THR A 395 -25.42 -21.10 -11.47
CA THR A 395 -24.45 -20.05 -11.18
C THR A 395 -25.00 -19.17 -10.05
N TYR A 396 -24.13 -18.81 -9.12
CA TYR A 396 -24.45 -18.00 -7.96
C TYR A 396 -24.14 -16.53 -8.25
N THR A 397 -25.08 -15.64 -7.95
CA THR A 397 -24.83 -14.20 -7.84
C THR A 397 -23.96 -13.90 -6.62
N PHE A 398 -23.36 -12.72 -6.53
CA PHE A 398 -22.59 -12.31 -5.35
C PHE A 398 -23.43 -12.34 -4.06
N ALA A 399 -24.71 -11.99 -4.13
CA ALA A 399 -25.67 -12.16 -3.03
C ALA A 399 -25.74 -13.62 -2.56
N GLN A 400 -25.91 -14.55 -3.49
CA GLN A 400 -26.02 -15.98 -3.18
C GLN A 400 -24.67 -16.57 -2.72
N VAL A 401 -23.53 -16.09 -3.22
CA VAL A 401 -22.19 -16.47 -2.72
C VAL A 401 -22.03 -16.05 -1.27
N SER A 402 -22.36 -14.79 -0.92
CA SER A 402 -22.22 -14.31 0.46
C SER A 402 -23.17 -15.03 1.43
N GLU A 403 -24.39 -15.36 1.01
CA GLU A 403 -25.28 -16.24 1.78
C GLU A 403 -24.69 -17.65 1.94
N TRP A 404 -24.16 -18.22 0.86
CA TRP A 404 -23.52 -19.53 0.92
C TRP A 404 -22.34 -19.53 1.89
N MET A 405 -21.50 -18.49 1.89
CA MET A 405 -20.39 -18.35 2.84
C MET A 405 -20.92 -18.34 4.29
N PHE A 406 -21.94 -17.52 4.57
CA PHE A 406 -22.55 -17.44 5.90
C PHE A 406 -23.09 -18.80 6.36
N LYS A 407 -23.84 -19.50 5.51
CA LYS A 407 -24.36 -20.86 5.79
C LYS A 407 -23.27 -21.89 6.07
N ASN A 408 -22.11 -21.74 5.41
CA ASN A 408 -20.92 -22.58 5.58
C ASN A 408 -20.02 -22.09 6.73
N GLY A 409 -20.50 -21.15 7.54
CA GLY A 409 -19.88 -20.77 8.81
C GLY A 409 -18.95 -19.58 8.74
N TYR A 410 -19.02 -18.77 7.67
CA TYR A 410 -18.37 -17.47 7.57
C TYR A 410 -19.23 -16.39 8.25
N ASP A 411 -19.13 -16.32 9.57
CA ASP A 411 -19.81 -15.35 10.43
C ASP A 411 -18.82 -14.31 10.98
N VAL A 412 -19.29 -13.42 11.85
CA VAL A 412 -18.44 -12.39 12.49
C VAL A 412 -17.24 -12.98 13.26
N ARG A 413 -17.33 -14.22 13.76
CA ARG A 413 -16.24 -14.89 14.49
C ARG A 413 -15.17 -15.35 13.51
N ALA A 414 -15.58 -15.95 12.40
CA ALA A 414 -14.66 -16.32 11.32
C ALA A 414 -13.94 -15.08 10.75
N PHE A 415 -14.69 -13.99 10.52
CA PHE A 415 -14.12 -12.71 10.09
C PHE A 415 -13.13 -12.15 11.13
N THR A 416 -13.47 -12.22 12.41
CA THR A 416 -12.58 -11.80 13.50
C THR A 416 -11.29 -12.64 13.54
N ALA A 417 -11.36 -13.95 13.27
CA ALA A 417 -10.19 -14.80 13.19
C ALA A 417 -9.28 -14.43 12.02
N GLU A 418 -9.85 -14.13 10.84
CA GLU A 418 -9.12 -13.61 9.68
C GLU A 418 -8.53 -12.22 9.93
N LEU A 419 -9.13 -11.39 10.80
CA LEU A 419 -8.63 -10.06 11.13
C LEU A 419 -7.34 -10.10 11.98
N ILE A 420 -7.09 -11.18 12.73
CA ILE A 420 -5.93 -11.30 13.62
C ILE A 420 -4.59 -11.15 12.85
N PRO A 421 -4.32 -11.92 11.76
CA PRO A 421 -3.15 -11.70 10.91
C PRO A 421 -3.00 -10.26 10.40
N VAL A 422 -4.11 -9.63 10.01
CA VAL A 422 -4.13 -8.25 9.50
C VAL A 422 -3.64 -7.28 10.58
N LEU A 423 -4.20 -7.40 11.78
CA LEU A 423 -3.78 -6.59 12.93
C LEU A 423 -2.32 -6.82 13.33
N ILE A 424 -1.77 -8.01 13.12
CA ILE A 424 -0.36 -8.30 13.44
C ILE A 424 0.57 -7.45 12.56
N TYR A 425 0.47 -7.53 11.23
CA TYR A 425 1.40 -6.76 10.38
C TYR A 425 1.16 -5.26 10.50
N GLU A 426 -0.09 -4.83 10.66
CA GLU A 426 -0.42 -3.44 10.90
C GLU A 426 0.25 -2.90 12.16
N THR A 427 0.12 -3.64 13.26
CA THR A 427 0.70 -3.25 14.54
C THR A 427 2.21 -3.21 14.45
N LEU A 428 2.84 -4.22 13.84
CA LEU A 428 4.29 -4.26 13.66
C LEU A 428 4.80 -3.05 12.85
N ILE A 429 4.15 -2.72 11.73
CA ILE A 429 4.53 -1.58 10.89
C ILE A 429 4.33 -0.26 11.62
N ARG A 430 3.22 -0.09 12.36
CA ARG A 430 2.96 1.13 13.13
C ARG A 430 3.94 1.30 14.29
N LEU A 431 4.30 0.22 14.97
CA LEU A 431 5.33 0.24 16.02
C LEU A 431 6.70 0.59 15.44
N TYR A 432 7.05 0.00 14.29
CA TYR A 432 8.26 0.35 13.56
C TYR A 432 8.30 1.82 13.14
N TRP A 433 7.18 2.34 12.64
CA TRP A 433 7.03 3.75 12.31
C TRP A 433 7.25 4.65 13.52
N ILE A 434 6.59 4.36 14.65
CA ILE A 434 6.77 5.12 15.90
C ILE A 434 8.24 5.08 16.32
N TYR A 435 8.85 3.89 16.32
CA TYR A 435 10.25 3.70 16.64
C TYR A 435 11.16 4.58 15.77
N LYS A 436 10.98 4.56 14.45
CA LYS A 436 11.81 5.31 13.50
C LYS A 436 11.61 6.82 13.65
N GLN A 437 10.38 7.29 13.78
CA GLN A 437 10.11 8.73 13.91
C GLN A 437 10.64 9.31 15.23
N LEU A 438 10.49 8.58 16.34
CA LEU A 438 10.94 9.05 17.66
C LEU A 438 12.45 8.90 17.86
N LEU A 439 12.99 7.70 17.62
CA LEU A 439 14.35 7.37 18.05
C LEU A 439 15.40 7.64 16.97
N TYR A 440 15.04 7.51 15.69
CA TYR A 440 15.98 7.73 14.59
C TYR A 440 15.94 9.18 14.11
N TYR A 441 14.75 9.73 13.85
CA TYR A 441 14.60 11.11 13.36
C TYR A 441 14.43 12.16 14.46
N GLY A 442 14.28 11.76 15.73
CA GLY A 442 14.14 12.69 16.86
C GLY A 442 12.86 13.53 16.83
N ARG A 443 11.80 13.10 16.13
CA ARG A 443 10.53 13.83 16.05
C ARG A 443 9.73 13.72 17.35
N SER A 444 8.77 14.63 17.54
CA SER A 444 7.89 14.60 18.71
C SER A 444 6.89 13.43 18.65
N LEU A 445 6.37 13.00 19.81
CA LEU A 445 5.31 11.98 19.90
C LEU A 445 4.03 12.36 19.13
N LYS A 446 3.74 13.66 19.05
CA LYS A 446 2.56 14.17 18.34
C LYS A 446 2.73 14.02 16.83
N ASP A 447 3.92 14.27 16.32
CA ASP A 447 4.24 14.15 14.88
C ASP A 447 4.52 12.70 14.46
N SER A 448 4.81 11.83 15.43
CA SER A 448 5.06 10.39 15.25
C SER A 448 3.79 9.55 15.36
N PHE A 449 2.64 10.17 15.58
CA PHE A 449 1.39 9.45 15.83
C PHE A 449 1.02 8.60 14.61
N PRO A 450 0.79 7.28 14.76
CA PRO A 450 0.71 6.36 13.64
C PRO A 450 -0.69 6.37 13.00
N ILE A 451 -1.23 7.54 12.68
CA ILE A 451 -2.45 7.66 11.86
C ILE A 451 -2.03 7.61 10.39
N ALA A 452 -2.77 6.85 9.58
CA ALA A 452 -2.50 6.65 8.16
C ALA A 452 -2.77 7.90 7.28
N ASN A 453 -2.65 9.10 7.83
CA ASN A 453 -2.63 10.36 7.06
C ASN A 453 -1.22 10.74 6.61
N ASN A 454 -0.19 10.01 7.04
CA ASN A 454 1.16 10.16 6.51
C ASN A 454 1.34 9.25 5.27
N ARG A 455 1.85 9.83 4.17
CA ARG A 455 2.09 9.13 2.90
C ARG A 455 3.02 7.94 3.03
N GLU A 456 4.13 8.08 3.77
CA GLU A 456 5.13 7.03 3.92
C GLU A 456 4.60 5.88 4.78
N LEU A 457 3.93 6.19 5.90
CA LEU A 457 3.26 5.15 6.69
C LEU A 457 2.21 4.41 5.86
N ALA A 458 1.38 5.13 5.09
CA ALA A 458 0.39 4.52 4.20
C ALA A 458 1.05 3.62 3.14
N ARG A 459 2.24 3.98 2.65
CA ARG A 459 3.02 3.16 1.71
C ARG A 459 3.54 1.89 2.36
N LEU A 460 4.15 1.96 3.55
CA LEU A 460 4.60 0.77 4.28
C LEU A 460 3.45 -0.18 4.59
N LEU A 461 2.34 0.39 5.06
CA LEU A 461 1.09 -0.31 5.31
C LEU A 461 0.57 -1.02 4.06
N LEU A 462 0.62 -0.38 2.89
CA LEU A 462 0.25 -0.98 1.60
C LEU A 462 1.19 -2.12 1.20
N ILE A 463 2.50 -1.96 1.35
CA ILE A 463 3.49 -3.01 1.03
C ILE A 463 3.29 -4.24 1.92
N GLY A 464 3.09 -4.04 3.23
CA GLY A 464 2.76 -5.12 4.16
C GLY A 464 1.47 -5.85 3.78
N GLY A 465 0.39 -5.10 3.53
CA GLY A 465 -0.90 -5.66 3.12
C GLY A 465 -0.87 -6.37 1.75
N SER A 466 -0.08 -5.86 0.81
CA SER A 466 0.12 -6.48 -0.53
C SER A 466 0.88 -7.79 -0.41
N THR A 467 1.93 -7.82 0.42
CA THR A 467 2.73 -9.02 0.69
C THR A 467 1.86 -10.08 1.37
N PHE A 468 1.14 -9.70 2.43
CA PHE A 468 0.18 -10.56 3.12
C PHE A 468 -0.84 -11.17 2.16
N SER A 469 -1.53 -10.33 1.39
CA SER A 469 -2.59 -10.76 0.47
C SER A 469 -2.06 -11.67 -0.63
N SER A 470 -0.83 -11.44 -1.10
CA SER A 470 -0.20 -12.29 -2.12
C SER A 470 0.03 -13.72 -1.61
N ILE A 471 0.51 -13.85 -0.36
CA ILE A 471 0.73 -15.14 0.29
C ILE A 471 -0.60 -15.86 0.51
N ASP A 472 -1.59 -15.13 1.04
CA ASP A 472 -2.91 -15.66 1.33
C ASP A 472 -3.65 -16.12 0.06
N VAL A 473 -3.69 -15.28 -0.99
CA VAL A 473 -4.26 -15.67 -2.29
C VAL A 473 -3.54 -16.90 -2.86
N THR A 474 -2.21 -16.94 -2.76
CA THR A 474 -1.43 -18.12 -3.19
C THR A 474 -1.81 -19.36 -2.39
N HIS A 475 -2.00 -19.23 -1.06
CA HIS A 475 -2.46 -20.31 -0.21
C HIS A 475 -3.84 -20.83 -0.63
N GLY A 476 -4.78 -19.92 -0.86
CA GLY A 476 -6.12 -20.24 -1.37
C GLY A 476 -6.07 -20.96 -2.72
N LEU A 477 -5.22 -20.52 -3.66
CA LEU A 477 -5.04 -21.16 -4.96
C LEU A 477 -4.48 -22.58 -4.81
N ILE A 478 -3.48 -22.79 -3.95
CA ILE A 478 -2.91 -24.12 -3.68
C ILE A 478 -3.98 -25.05 -3.07
N LYS A 479 -4.77 -24.57 -2.11
CA LYS A 479 -5.85 -25.35 -1.49
C LYS A 479 -6.95 -25.71 -2.50
N SER A 480 -7.31 -24.77 -3.36
CA SER A 480 -8.24 -24.98 -4.47
C SER A 480 -7.72 -26.02 -5.46
N GLY A 481 -6.44 -25.91 -5.87
CA GLY A 481 -5.77 -26.88 -6.74
C GLY A 481 -5.79 -28.30 -6.17
N LYS A 482 -5.51 -28.47 -4.86
CA LYS A 482 -5.60 -29.75 -4.16
C LYS A 482 -7.02 -30.35 -4.12
N LYS A 483 -8.05 -29.55 -4.39
CA LYS A 483 -9.46 -29.96 -4.47
C LYS A 483 -9.98 -30.04 -5.91
N GLY A 484 -9.09 -30.09 -6.91
CA GLY A 484 -9.44 -30.30 -8.32
C GLY A 484 -9.45 -29.03 -9.18
N GLY A 485 -8.89 -27.91 -8.70
CA GLY A 485 -8.70 -26.69 -9.49
C GLY A 485 -9.98 -25.87 -9.71
N VAL A 486 -10.14 -25.27 -10.89
CA VAL A 486 -11.29 -24.39 -11.24
C VAL A 486 -12.54 -25.22 -11.51
N GLN A 487 -13.04 -25.85 -10.45
CA GLN A 487 -14.27 -26.62 -10.36
C GLN A 487 -15.05 -26.12 -9.13
N PRO A 488 -16.35 -26.39 -9.01
CA PRO A 488 -17.17 -25.82 -7.94
C PRO A 488 -16.59 -25.99 -6.52
N GLN A 489 -15.98 -27.14 -6.23
CA GLN A 489 -15.35 -27.42 -4.95
C GLN A 489 -14.05 -26.64 -4.73
N GLY A 490 -13.23 -26.45 -5.77
CA GLY A 490 -12.02 -25.65 -5.68
C GLY A 490 -12.34 -24.16 -5.52
N ILE A 491 -13.34 -23.64 -6.25
CA ILE A 491 -13.82 -22.26 -6.09
C ILE A 491 -14.38 -22.04 -4.68
N ALA A 492 -15.20 -22.96 -4.18
CA ALA A 492 -15.71 -22.92 -2.80
C ALA A 492 -14.56 -22.92 -1.77
N THR A 493 -13.55 -23.78 -1.97
CA THR A 493 -12.38 -23.85 -1.10
C THR A 493 -11.58 -22.55 -1.14
N PHE A 494 -11.37 -21.98 -2.33
CA PHE A 494 -10.67 -20.71 -2.51
C PHE A 494 -11.37 -19.58 -1.75
N ILE A 495 -12.67 -19.38 -1.98
CA ILE A 495 -13.47 -18.33 -1.32
C ILE A 495 -13.45 -18.48 0.21
N MET A 496 -13.52 -19.71 0.72
CA MET A 496 -13.47 -19.96 2.15
C MET A 496 -12.06 -19.92 2.74
N THR A 497 -11.00 -19.87 1.92
CA THR A 497 -9.61 -19.84 2.39
C THR A 497 -9.01 -18.45 2.35
N VAL A 498 -9.24 -17.69 1.28
CA VAL A 498 -8.70 -16.33 1.14
C VAL A 498 -9.22 -15.46 2.27
N ASN A 499 -8.36 -14.62 2.83
CA ASN A 499 -8.63 -13.70 3.92
C ASN A 499 -9.34 -12.43 3.41
N LYS A 500 -10.63 -12.29 3.71
CA LYS A 500 -11.47 -11.19 3.22
C LYS A 500 -11.09 -9.85 3.88
N PRO A 501 -10.89 -9.74 5.22
CA PRO A 501 -10.48 -8.47 5.81
C PRO A 501 -9.14 -7.98 5.25
N GLY A 502 -8.20 -8.87 4.96
CA GLY A 502 -6.93 -8.51 4.33
C GLY A 502 -7.10 -7.95 2.91
N LEU A 503 -7.98 -8.52 2.09
CA LEU A 503 -8.29 -7.96 0.77
C LEU A 503 -9.01 -6.61 0.86
N ILE A 504 -9.91 -6.43 1.83
CA ILE A 504 -10.59 -5.16 2.10
C ILE A 504 -9.56 -4.10 2.53
N ASP A 505 -8.67 -4.44 3.45
CA ASP A 505 -7.60 -3.56 3.92
C ASP A 505 -6.62 -3.21 2.80
N LEU A 506 -6.23 -4.18 1.97
CA LEU A 506 -5.42 -3.93 0.77
C LEU A 506 -6.09 -2.91 -0.16
N GLY A 507 -7.36 -3.11 -0.50
CA GLY A 507 -8.11 -2.18 -1.35
C GLY A 507 -8.21 -0.77 -0.75
N PHE A 508 -8.49 -0.68 0.55
CA PHE A 508 -8.53 0.58 1.28
C PHE A 508 -7.16 1.29 1.25
N ARG A 509 -6.06 0.56 1.48
CA ARG A 509 -4.69 1.10 1.46
C ARG A 509 -4.24 1.52 0.08
N SER A 510 -4.60 0.76 -0.95
CA SER A 510 -4.31 1.15 -2.34
C SER A 510 -4.98 2.48 -2.65
N TYR A 511 -6.27 2.63 -2.32
CA TYR A 511 -6.97 3.89 -2.51
C TYR A 511 -6.35 5.04 -1.68
N GLN A 512 -6.06 4.79 -0.40
CA GLN A 512 -5.45 5.77 0.49
C GLN A 512 -4.08 6.23 -0.03
N ASN A 513 -3.24 5.31 -0.49
CA ASN A 513 -1.92 5.62 -1.03
C ASN A 513 -2.02 6.44 -2.31
N VAL A 514 -2.89 6.04 -3.24
CA VAL A 514 -3.15 6.81 -4.48
C VAL A 514 -3.63 8.22 -4.16
N ARG A 515 -4.58 8.37 -3.23
CA ARG A 515 -5.09 9.69 -2.82
C ARG A 515 -3.98 10.57 -2.26
N LEU A 516 -3.18 10.06 -1.32
CA LEU A 516 -2.08 10.81 -0.69
C LEU A 516 -0.98 11.17 -1.69
N GLU A 517 -0.70 10.28 -2.65
CA GLU A 517 0.27 10.55 -3.72
C GLU A 517 -0.22 11.65 -4.67
N LEU A 518 -1.51 11.63 -5.04
CA LEU A 518 -2.12 12.68 -5.85
C LEU A 518 -2.16 14.04 -5.13
N GLU A 519 -2.47 14.06 -3.84
CA GLU A 519 -2.43 15.28 -3.02
C GLU A 519 -1.01 15.86 -2.91
N HIS A 520 -0.02 14.98 -2.72
CA HIS A 520 1.37 15.40 -2.69
C HIS A 520 1.82 15.96 -4.05
N ARG A 521 1.52 15.28 -5.17
CA ARG A 521 1.86 15.76 -6.51
C ARG A 521 1.28 17.15 -6.78
N LYS A 522 0.00 17.37 -6.47
CA LYS A 522 -0.63 18.69 -6.59
C LYS A 522 0.07 19.75 -5.75
N THR A 523 0.53 19.39 -4.55
CA THR A 523 1.26 20.30 -3.66
C THR A 523 2.63 20.65 -4.22
N VAL A 524 3.37 19.67 -4.72
CA VAL A 524 4.68 19.86 -5.37
C VAL A 524 4.53 20.73 -6.62
N GLU A 525 3.60 20.40 -7.51
CA GLU A 525 3.32 21.19 -8.72
C GLU A 525 2.98 22.64 -8.38
N ARG A 526 2.13 22.88 -7.38
CA ARG A 526 1.76 24.23 -6.94
C ARG A 526 2.97 25.02 -6.44
N ILE A 527 3.81 24.42 -5.60
CA ILE A 527 5.00 25.10 -5.05
C ILE A 527 6.02 25.35 -6.16
N LEU A 528 6.26 24.39 -7.06
CA LEU A 528 7.14 24.58 -8.22
C LEU A 528 6.62 25.72 -9.10
N ASP A 529 5.32 25.77 -9.37
CA ASP A 529 4.70 26.84 -10.15
C ASP A 529 4.83 28.21 -9.46
N GLU A 530 4.65 28.27 -8.14
CA GLU A 530 4.83 29.50 -7.36
C GLU A 530 6.28 29.96 -7.35
N ASP A 531 7.24 29.05 -7.10
CA ASP A 531 8.67 29.34 -7.07
C ASP A 531 9.18 29.83 -8.43
N ILE A 532 8.81 29.15 -9.53
CA ILE A 532 9.23 29.53 -10.88
C ILE A 532 8.74 30.94 -11.22
N VAL A 533 7.50 31.27 -10.87
CA VAL A 533 6.94 32.60 -11.11
C VAL A 533 7.60 33.66 -10.23
N LEU A 534 7.89 33.36 -8.97
CA LEU A 534 8.61 34.29 -8.09
C LEU A 534 10.02 34.58 -8.63
N GLU A 535 10.74 33.54 -9.04
CA GLU A 535 12.10 33.67 -9.56
C GLU A 535 12.12 34.42 -10.91
N TYR A 536 11.15 34.16 -11.79
CA TYR A 536 10.97 34.93 -13.03
C TYR A 536 10.81 36.42 -12.78
N ASN A 537 9.91 36.79 -11.87
CA ASN A 537 9.69 38.19 -11.53
C ASN A 537 10.94 38.83 -10.91
N ARG A 538 11.67 38.08 -10.07
CA ARG A 538 12.94 38.55 -9.50
C ARG A 538 13.95 38.87 -10.59
N ILE A 539 14.16 37.96 -11.54
CA ILE A 539 15.08 38.14 -12.66
C ILE A 539 14.63 39.34 -13.50
N MET A 540 13.40 39.35 -14.01
CA MET A 540 12.90 40.41 -14.89
C MET A 540 12.85 41.80 -14.23
N SER A 541 12.76 41.88 -12.90
CA SER A 541 12.78 43.16 -12.17
C SER A 541 14.19 43.63 -11.79
N SER A 542 15.24 42.81 -11.97
CA SER A 542 16.59 43.21 -11.65
C SER A 542 17.22 43.99 -12.82
N GLU A 543 17.46 45.29 -12.61
CA GLU A 543 18.04 46.20 -13.61
C GLU A 543 19.47 45.82 -14.06
N LYS A 544 20.12 44.85 -13.40
CA LYS A 544 21.52 44.46 -13.60
C LYS A 544 21.76 43.24 -14.48
N ILE A 545 20.78 42.78 -15.25
CA ILE A 545 21.00 41.59 -16.12
C ILE A 545 21.79 41.94 -17.39
N PHE A 546 21.77 43.20 -17.81
CA PHE A 546 22.41 43.66 -19.04
C PHE A 546 23.46 44.77 -18.82
N GLU A 547 23.82 45.05 -17.56
CA GLU A 547 25.03 45.79 -17.19
C GLU A 547 26.14 44.80 -16.83
#